data_AF-A0A8H4ADA0-F1
#
_entry.id   AF-A0A8H4ADA0-F1
#
_cell.length_a   1.000
_cell.length_b   1.000
_cell.length_c   1.000
_cell.angle_alpha   90.00
_cell.angle_beta   90.00
_cell.angle_gamma   90.00
#
_symmetry.space_group_name_H-M   'P 1'
#
loop_
_entity.id
_entity.type
_entity.pdbx_description
1 polymer ?
#
loop_
_entity_poly.entity_id
_entity_poly.type
_entity_poly.pdbx_seq_one_letter_code
_entity_poly.pdbx_strand_id
1 'polypeptide(L)'
;MDLINSENELEHASEMLEYNFRDAANNLILACSALEKLHTVKESYTELSNYYNDITSHAMIYCKKIFPFSKTAIQYIQEFFEEFEDYESPEEFKTEIDYHLTKTNERHAMAFFTLQLNQAILLDFRKIETDFNSQSNTDTPNTKEDEKNNTSLYTPLNGFISALTPLVKFLAVADNELAMLAKNIDPKEIRIKKYFNTCKKKSKFMIVNCRKYIGEMKICDVTISTFSDENDNFNVGKWIHEKKIKVYDMPENLFEKYYGSTLAENTISLIDLAKKFFVGKKFQLKLRLLEDES
;
A
#
# COMPACT_ATOMS: atom_id res chain seq x y z
N MET A 1 19.14 17.27 -13.21
CA MET A 1 18.83 15.88 -13.58
C MET A 1 18.86 15.82 -15.09
N ASP A 2 19.85 15.12 -15.65
CA ASP A 2 20.04 15.03 -17.11
C ASP A 2 18.97 14.13 -17.75
N LEU A 3 18.59 14.47 -18.99
CA LEU A 3 17.53 13.83 -19.81
C LEU A 3 17.66 12.30 -19.99
N ILE A 4 18.85 11.74 -19.75
CA ILE A 4 19.17 10.33 -19.92
C ILE A 4 18.88 9.54 -18.63
N ASN A 5 18.96 10.18 -17.46
CA ASN A 5 18.76 9.48 -16.18
C ASN A 5 17.27 9.24 -15.88
N SER A 6 16.36 10.17 -16.20
CA SER A 6 14.94 10.00 -15.85
C SER A 6 14.22 8.93 -16.70
N GLU A 7 14.65 8.73 -17.96
CA GLU A 7 14.14 7.66 -18.84
C GLU A 7 14.40 6.27 -18.25
N ASN A 8 15.65 6.03 -17.86
CA ASN A 8 16.04 4.76 -17.27
C ASN A 8 15.29 4.52 -15.95
N GLU A 9 14.95 5.58 -15.21
CA GLU A 9 14.24 5.46 -13.94
C GLU A 9 12.78 5.02 -14.10
N LEU A 10 11.99 5.61 -15.02
CA LEU A 10 10.59 5.22 -15.22
C LEU A 10 10.47 3.82 -15.85
N GLU A 11 11.31 3.51 -16.85
CA GLU A 11 11.30 2.17 -17.47
C GLU A 11 11.73 1.10 -16.46
N HIS A 12 12.81 1.35 -15.71
CA HIS A 12 13.25 0.43 -14.66
C HIS A 12 12.22 0.29 -13.54
N ALA A 13 11.58 1.38 -13.08
CA ALA A 13 10.54 1.32 -12.06
C ALA A 13 9.33 0.49 -12.53
N SER A 14 8.96 0.61 -13.80
CA SER A 14 7.87 -0.18 -14.41
C SER A 14 8.21 -1.68 -14.46
N GLU A 15 9.45 -2.03 -14.82
CA GLU A 15 9.92 -3.43 -14.85
C GLU A 15 10.00 -4.05 -13.46
N MET A 16 10.44 -3.28 -12.47
CA MET A 16 10.40 -3.70 -11.08
C MET A 16 8.95 -3.96 -10.64
N LEU A 17 8.02 -3.08 -11.00
CA LEU A 17 6.62 -3.23 -10.63
C LEU A 17 6.00 -4.51 -11.22
N GLU A 18 6.33 -4.83 -12.48
CA GLU A 18 5.93 -6.07 -13.14
C GLU A 18 6.31 -7.33 -12.35
N TYR A 19 7.58 -7.49 -12.02
CA TYR A 19 8.08 -8.69 -11.32
C TYR A 19 7.38 -8.84 -9.95
N ASN A 20 7.20 -7.70 -9.27
CA ASN A 20 6.67 -7.67 -7.93
C ASN A 20 5.17 -7.96 -7.85
N PHE A 21 4.36 -7.68 -8.89
CA PHE A 21 2.93 -8.05 -8.83
C PHE A 21 2.69 -9.55 -8.75
N ARG A 22 3.49 -10.36 -9.45
CA ARG A 22 3.37 -11.82 -9.36
C ARG A 22 3.72 -12.30 -7.94
N ASP A 23 4.81 -11.80 -7.38
CA ASP A 23 5.26 -12.20 -6.05
C ASP A 23 4.31 -11.71 -4.96
N ALA A 24 3.79 -10.48 -5.09
CA ALA A 24 2.76 -9.95 -4.21
C ALA A 24 1.54 -10.87 -4.16
N ALA A 25 1.16 -11.49 -5.29
CA ALA A 25 -0.10 -12.23 -5.40
C ALA A 25 0.04 -13.56 -4.66
N ASN A 26 1.15 -14.25 -4.90
CA ASN A 26 1.49 -15.49 -4.21
C ASN A 26 1.58 -15.25 -2.69
N ASN A 27 2.28 -14.19 -2.29
CA ASN A 27 2.43 -13.85 -0.87
C ASN A 27 1.10 -13.48 -0.21
N LEU A 28 0.21 -12.79 -0.92
CA LEU A 28 -1.13 -12.50 -0.42
C LEU A 28 -1.95 -13.78 -0.23
N ILE A 29 -1.94 -14.70 -1.20
CA ILE A 29 -2.65 -15.99 -1.09
C ILE A 29 -2.12 -16.76 0.12
N LEU A 30 -0.80 -16.83 0.30
CA LEU A 30 -0.17 -17.47 1.44
C LEU A 30 -0.57 -16.81 2.77
N ALA A 31 -0.67 -15.48 2.81
CA ALA A 31 -1.16 -14.76 3.98
C ALA A 31 -2.61 -15.13 4.28
N CYS A 32 -3.49 -15.12 3.27
CA CYS A 32 -4.91 -15.49 3.42
C CYS A 32 -5.07 -16.94 3.90
N SER A 33 -4.29 -17.88 3.36
CA SER A 33 -4.29 -19.27 3.83
C SER A 33 -3.80 -19.40 5.28
N ALA A 34 -2.77 -18.63 5.68
CA ALA A 34 -2.30 -18.61 7.07
C ALA A 34 -3.38 -18.02 8.01
N LEU A 35 -4.08 -16.97 7.58
CA LEU A 35 -5.19 -16.36 8.33
C LEU A 35 -6.35 -17.35 8.54
N GLU A 36 -6.70 -18.10 7.50
CA GLU A 36 -7.76 -19.12 7.55
C GLU A 36 -7.41 -20.25 8.53
N LYS A 37 -6.17 -20.74 8.49
CA LYS A 37 -5.66 -21.73 9.45
C LYS A 37 -5.73 -21.21 10.88
N LEU A 38 -5.30 -19.98 11.14
CA LEU A 38 -5.33 -19.38 12.47
C LEU A 38 -6.75 -19.25 13.02
N HIS A 39 -7.74 -18.99 12.17
CA HIS A 39 -9.14 -18.87 12.60
C HIS A 39 -9.80 -20.22 12.90
N THR A 40 -9.32 -21.31 12.31
CA THR A 40 -9.91 -22.66 12.48
C THR A 40 -9.38 -23.41 13.70
N VAL A 41 -8.24 -22.98 14.25
CA VAL A 41 -7.63 -23.59 15.44
C VAL A 41 -8.36 -23.12 16.71
N LYS A 42 -9.08 -24.05 17.36
CA LYS A 42 -9.64 -23.88 18.72
C LYS A 42 -8.85 -24.74 19.69
N GLU A 43 -7.96 -24.14 20.47
CA GLU A 43 -7.21 -24.87 21.49
C GLU A 43 -7.69 -24.59 22.92
N SER A 44 -7.57 -25.63 23.76
CA SER A 44 -8.03 -25.68 25.14
C SER A 44 -7.02 -25.14 26.17
N TYR A 45 -5.84 -24.70 25.73
CA TYR A 45 -4.78 -24.16 26.61
C TYR A 45 -4.85 -22.64 26.69
N THR A 46 -4.81 -22.07 27.90
CA THR A 46 -4.97 -20.63 28.15
C THR A 46 -3.88 -19.75 27.51
N GLU A 47 -2.63 -20.20 27.45
CA GLU A 47 -1.52 -19.42 26.84
C GLU A 47 -1.58 -19.43 25.30
N LEU A 48 -1.83 -20.60 24.71
CA LEU A 48 -2.11 -20.73 23.28
C LEU A 48 -3.37 -19.95 22.92
N SER A 49 -4.41 -19.99 23.76
CA SER A 49 -5.63 -19.21 23.57
C SER A 49 -5.36 -17.70 23.51
N ASN A 50 -4.50 -17.14 24.38
CA ASN A 50 -4.14 -15.71 24.32
C ASN A 50 -3.38 -15.35 23.04
N TYR A 51 -2.39 -16.16 22.65
CA TYR A 51 -1.66 -15.97 21.39
C TYR A 51 -2.58 -16.01 20.17
N TYR A 52 -3.45 -17.03 20.09
CA TYR A 52 -4.42 -17.15 19.00
C TYR A 52 -5.43 -16.01 19.00
N ASN A 53 -5.86 -15.52 20.17
CA ASN A 53 -6.76 -14.36 20.27
C ASN A 53 -6.07 -13.08 19.75
N ASP A 54 -4.82 -12.82 20.14
CA ASP A 54 -4.08 -11.63 19.72
C ASP A 54 -3.79 -11.65 18.21
N ILE A 55 -3.32 -12.78 17.68
CA ILE A 55 -3.09 -12.97 16.25
C ILE A 55 -4.39 -12.87 15.46
N THR A 56 -5.47 -13.51 15.91
CA THR A 56 -6.77 -13.45 15.23
C THR A 56 -7.32 -12.03 15.23
N SER A 57 -7.12 -11.29 16.31
CA SER A 57 -7.51 -9.87 16.37
C SER A 57 -6.74 -9.05 15.33
N HIS A 58 -5.42 -9.21 15.23
CA HIS A 58 -4.62 -8.47 14.25
C HIS A 58 -4.85 -8.91 12.80
N ALA A 59 -5.12 -10.19 12.60
CA ALA A 59 -5.63 -10.76 11.35
C ALA A 59 -6.90 -10.06 10.90
N MET A 60 -7.86 -9.86 11.82
CA MET A 60 -9.11 -9.16 11.53
C MET A 60 -8.90 -7.70 11.13
N ILE A 61 -7.99 -7.00 11.82
CA ILE A 61 -7.59 -5.63 11.46
C ILE A 61 -7.06 -5.60 10.03
N TYR A 62 -6.11 -6.48 9.73
CA TYR A 62 -5.51 -6.55 8.41
C TYR A 62 -6.58 -6.75 7.34
N CYS A 63 -7.39 -7.80 7.50
CA CYS A 63 -8.41 -8.22 6.55
C CYS A 63 -9.50 -7.18 6.31
N LYS A 64 -10.09 -6.64 7.39
CA LYS A 64 -11.27 -5.76 7.26
C LYS A 64 -10.88 -4.32 6.98
N LYS A 65 -9.67 -3.90 7.35
CA LYS A 65 -9.34 -2.48 7.48
C LYS A 65 -8.06 -2.03 6.80
N ILE A 66 -7.09 -2.91 6.53
CA ILE A 66 -5.85 -2.57 5.82
C ILE A 66 -5.90 -3.09 4.38
N PHE A 67 -6.38 -4.32 4.19
CA PHE A 67 -6.50 -4.98 2.90
C PHE A 67 -7.31 -4.18 1.85
N PRO A 68 -8.41 -3.48 2.20
CA PRO A 68 -9.11 -2.61 1.24
C PRO A 68 -8.24 -1.47 0.67
N PHE A 69 -7.29 -0.95 1.47
CA PHE A 69 -6.34 0.07 1.00
C PHE A 69 -5.33 -0.52 0.03
N SER A 70 -4.86 -1.74 0.30
CA SER A 70 -4.04 -2.52 -0.63
C SER A 70 -4.73 -2.69 -1.97
N LYS A 71 -6.01 -3.08 -1.97
CA LYS A 71 -6.80 -3.26 -3.20
C LYS A 71 -6.94 -1.96 -3.97
N THR A 72 -7.24 -0.88 -3.28
CA THR A 72 -7.38 0.45 -3.88
C THR A 72 -6.06 0.93 -4.49
N ALA A 73 -4.93 0.71 -3.81
CA ALA A 73 -3.61 1.08 -4.33
C ALA A 73 -3.27 0.36 -5.64
N ILE A 74 -3.60 -0.94 -5.76
CA ILE A 74 -3.42 -1.68 -7.03
C ILE A 74 -4.36 -1.17 -8.11
N GLN A 75 -5.62 -0.90 -7.74
CA GLN A 75 -6.60 -0.36 -8.68
C GLN A 75 -6.17 1.01 -9.23
N TYR A 76 -5.54 1.85 -8.40
CA TYR A 76 -4.99 3.13 -8.83
C TYR A 76 -3.84 3.02 -9.82
N ILE A 77 -3.02 1.97 -9.73
CA ILE A 77 -2.03 1.68 -10.77
C ILE A 77 -2.71 1.24 -12.06
N GLN A 78 -3.72 0.38 -11.96
CA GLN A 78 -4.49 -0.03 -13.14
C GLN A 78 -5.08 1.20 -13.84
N GLU A 79 -5.79 2.05 -13.09
CA GLU A 79 -6.41 3.28 -13.60
C GLU A 79 -5.38 4.22 -14.22
N PHE A 80 -4.20 4.38 -13.60
CA PHE A 80 -3.10 5.17 -14.17
C PHE A 80 -2.73 4.67 -15.57
N PHE A 81 -2.56 3.37 -15.76
CA PHE A 81 -2.18 2.82 -17.07
C PHE A 81 -3.36 2.77 -18.06
N GLU A 82 -4.59 2.59 -17.59
CA GLU A 82 -5.80 2.66 -18.43
C GLU A 82 -5.96 4.04 -19.06
N GLU A 83 -5.71 5.11 -18.30
CA GLU A 83 -5.77 6.46 -18.83
C GLU A 83 -4.79 6.68 -20.01
N PHE A 84 -3.63 6.04 -20.04
CA PHE A 84 -2.70 6.12 -21.19
C PHE A 84 -3.18 5.34 -22.42
N GLU A 85 -4.03 4.32 -22.25
CA GLU A 85 -4.63 3.61 -23.38
C GLU A 85 -5.70 4.48 -24.07
N ASP A 86 -6.38 5.32 -23.30
CA ASP A 86 -7.48 6.16 -23.79
C ASP A 86 -7.00 7.29 -24.72
N TYR A 87 -5.80 7.83 -24.52
CA TYR A 87 -5.23 8.87 -25.38
C TYR A 87 -4.77 8.32 -26.71
N GLU A 88 -5.16 8.92 -27.84
CA GLU A 88 -4.71 8.49 -29.17
C GLU A 88 -3.30 8.98 -29.50
N SER A 89 -2.89 10.11 -28.93
CA SER A 89 -1.62 10.77 -29.27
C SER A 89 -0.93 11.47 -28.08
N PRO A 90 0.40 11.67 -28.14
CA PRO A 90 1.13 12.50 -27.18
C PRO A 90 0.61 13.95 -27.10
N GLU A 91 0.10 14.49 -28.20
CA GLU A 91 -0.46 15.84 -28.29
C GLU A 91 -1.75 15.98 -27.49
N GLU A 92 -2.58 14.93 -27.46
CA GLU A 92 -3.79 14.85 -26.63
C GLU A 92 -3.41 14.71 -25.15
N PHE A 93 -2.49 13.80 -24.81
CA PHE A 93 -1.98 13.68 -23.44
C PHE A 93 -1.38 15.00 -22.92
N LYS A 94 -0.70 15.76 -23.79
CA LYS A 94 -0.08 17.04 -23.44
C LYS A 94 -1.07 18.07 -22.88
N THR A 95 -2.33 18.06 -23.33
CA THR A 95 -3.34 19.01 -22.82
C THR A 95 -3.80 18.67 -21.41
N GLU A 96 -3.57 17.42 -20.96
CA GLU A 96 -4.05 16.87 -19.69
C GLU A 96 -2.93 16.64 -18.66
N ILE A 97 -1.70 17.13 -18.89
CA ILE A 97 -0.55 16.88 -17.98
C ILE A 97 -0.84 17.31 -16.54
N ASP A 98 -1.51 18.45 -16.33
CA ASP A 98 -1.81 18.94 -14.98
C ASP A 98 -2.87 18.07 -14.26
N TYR A 99 -3.82 17.53 -15.03
CA TYR A 99 -4.78 16.54 -14.53
C TYR A 99 -4.04 15.27 -14.09
N HIS A 100 -3.15 14.74 -14.94
CA HIS A 100 -2.34 13.56 -14.66
C HIS A 100 -1.43 13.72 -13.46
N LEU A 101 -0.79 14.89 -13.33
CA LEU A 101 0.03 15.21 -12.17
C LEU A 101 -0.80 15.14 -10.90
N THR A 102 -1.96 15.81 -10.89
CA THR A 102 -2.84 15.83 -9.72
C THR A 102 -3.29 14.42 -9.34
N LYS A 103 -3.73 13.62 -10.32
CA LYS A 103 -4.14 12.23 -10.10
C LYS A 103 -3.01 11.34 -9.62
N THR A 104 -1.82 11.48 -10.22
CA THR A 104 -0.65 10.68 -9.82
C THR A 104 -0.23 11.00 -8.39
N ASN A 105 -0.37 12.25 -7.95
CA ASN A 105 -0.08 12.66 -6.57
C ASN A 105 -1.06 12.04 -5.57
N GLU A 106 -2.36 12.05 -5.89
CA GLU A 106 -3.39 11.36 -5.10
C GLU A 106 -3.09 9.86 -4.98
N ARG A 107 -2.72 9.23 -6.11
CA ARG A 107 -2.37 7.81 -6.18
C ARG A 107 -1.12 7.50 -5.37
N HIS A 108 -0.07 8.33 -5.49
CA HIS A 108 1.17 8.19 -4.76
C HIS A 108 0.94 8.26 -3.25
N ALA A 109 0.19 9.25 -2.78
CA ALA A 109 -0.17 9.39 -1.38
C ALA A 109 -0.92 8.16 -0.84
N MET A 110 -1.90 7.67 -1.59
CA MET A 110 -2.65 6.47 -1.21
C MET A 110 -1.74 5.25 -1.11
N ALA A 111 -0.88 5.03 -2.12
CA ALA A 111 0.06 3.91 -2.13
C ALA A 111 1.06 3.98 -0.97
N PHE A 112 1.59 5.16 -0.67
CA PHE A 112 2.51 5.38 0.42
C PHE A 112 1.86 5.10 1.78
N PHE A 113 0.63 5.60 1.98
CA PHE A 113 -0.13 5.32 3.19
C PHE A 113 -0.44 3.82 3.35
N THR A 114 -0.88 3.16 2.28
CA THR A 114 -1.09 1.71 2.25
C THR A 114 0.18 0.97 2.66
N LEU A 115 1.34 1.35 2.14
CA LEU A 115 2.62 0.75 2.52
C LEU A 115 2.89 0.91 4.03
N GLN A 116 2.65 2.09 4.59
CA GLN A 116 2.84 2.34 6.02
C GLN A 116 1.89 1.50 6.89
N LEU A 117 0.63 1.37 6.51
CA LEU A 117 -0.33 0.51 7.24
C LEU A 117 0.15 -0.94 7.27
N ASN A 118 0.56 -1.48 6.12
CA ASN A 118 1.05 -2.84 6.01
C ASN A 118 2.35 -3.04 6.82
N GLN A 119 3.28 -2.08 6.80
CA GLN A 119 4.48 -2.13 7.63
C GLN A 119 4.16 -2.10 9.14
N ALA A 120 3.21 -1.26 9.56
CA ALA A 120 2.84 -1.15 10.97
C ALA A 120 2.20 -2.44 11.50
N ILE A 121 1.28 -3.06 10.76
CA ILE A 121 0.66 -4.32 11.18
C ILE A 121 1.63 -5.50 11.14
N LEU A 122 2.60 -5.51 10.22
CA LEU A 122 3.69 -6.50 10.21
C LEU A 122 4.53 -6.45 11.50
N LEU A 123 4.83 -5.24 12.00
CA LEU A 123 5.56 -5.08 13.27
C LEU A 123 4.76 -5.64 14.46
N ASP A 124 3.43 -5.51 14.44
CA ASP A 124 2.57 -6.06 15.47
C ASP A 124 2.57 -7.59 15.43
N PHE A 125 2.42 -8.19 14.25
CA PHE A 125 2.55 -9.64 14.09
C PHE A 125 3.90 -10.16 14.59
N ARG A 126 5.00 -9.48 14.22
CA ARG A 126 6.34 -9.83 14.67
C ARG A 126 6.48 -9.77 16.19
N LYS A 127 5.88 -8.75 16.82
CA LYS A 127 5.90 -8.60 18.27
C LYS A 127 5.15 -9.75 18.94
N ILE A 128 3.95 -10.08 18.48
CA ILE A 128 3.14 -11.19 19.02
C ILE A 128 3.89 -12.52 18.89
N GLU A 129 4.49 -12.80 17.73
CA GLU A 129 5.33 -13.99 17.53
C GLU A 129 6.54 -14.01 18.49
N THR A 130 7.20 -12.86 18.69
CA THR A 130 8.37 -12.75 19.58
C THR A 130 7.98 -12.97 21.05
N ASP A 131 6.88 -12.35 21.50
CA ASP A 131 6.39 -12.44 22.87
C ASP A 131 6.01 -13.90 23.20
N PHE A 132 5.30 -14.59 22.28
CA PHE A 132 4.98 -16.01 22.43
C PHE A 132 6.23 -16.91 22.46
N ASN A 133 7.21 -16.64 21.61
CA ASN A 133 8.47 -17.38 21.58
C ASN A 133 9.30 -17.20 22.86
N SER A 134 9.24 -16.01 23.47
CA SER A 134 9.95 -15.73 24.72
C SER A 134 9.32 -16.46 25.93
N GLN A 135 8.01 -16.73 25.87
CA GLN A 135 7.26 -17.44 26.92
C GLN A 135 7.32 -18.96 26.80
N SER A 136 7.54 -19.51 25.59
CA SER A 136 7.48 -20.95 25.29
C SER A 136 8.78 -21.75 25.52
N ASN A 137 9.78 -21.17 26.20
CA ASN A 137 11.03 -21.84 26.61
C ASN A 137 10.88 -22.96 27.67
N THR A 138 9.70 -23.54 27.84
CA THR A 138 9.46 -24.73 28.67
C THR A 138 9.26 -25.99 27.80
N ASP A 139 10.32 -26.80 27.72
CA ASP A 139 10.46 -28.24 27.42
C ASP A 139 9.30 -29.00 26.74
N THR A 140 9.12 -28.84 25.42
CA THR A 140 8.50 -29.90 24.59
C THR A 140 8.89 -29.72 23.11
N PRO A 141 9.87 -30.49 22.58
CA PRO A 141 10.54 -30.13 21.32
C PRO A 141 9.83 -30.58 20.02
N ASN A 142 9.00 -31.63 20.03
CA ASN A 142 8.72 -32.37 18.78
C ASN A 142 7.36 -32.11 18.11
N THR A 143 6.43 -31.36 18.71
CA THR A 143 5.15 -30.99 18.07
C THR A 143 5.08 -29.50 17.69
N LYS A 144 5.88 -28.65 18.33
CA LYS A 144 5.81 -27.19 18.18
C LYS A 144 6.46 -26.70 16.88
N GLU A 145 7.41 -27.42 16.29
CA GLU A 145 8.16 -26.97 15.10
C GLU A 145 7.34 -27.06 13.80
N ASP A 146 6.52 -28.11 13.65
CA ASP A 146 5.68 -28.31 12.46
C ASP A 146 4.41 -27.43 12.46
N GLU A 147 3.91 -27.03 13.64
CA GLU A 147 2.81 -26.06 13.78
C GLU A 147 3.31 -24.62 13.61
N LYS A 148 4.49 -24.30 14.16
CA LYS A 148 5.12 -22.96 14.06
C LYS A 148 5.50 -22.58 12.63
N ASN A 149 5.91 -23.55 11.81
CA ASN A 149 6.17 -23.33 10.38
C ASN A 149 4.89 -23.15 9.54
N ASN A 150 3.72 -23.51 10.06
CA ASN A 150 2.46 -23.51 9.32
C ASN A 150 1.52 -22.32 9.61
N THR A 151 1.84 -21.48 10.60
CA THR A 151 0.98 -20.35 11.05
C THR A 151 1.66 -18.98 11.03
N SER A 152 2.90 -18.85 10.55
CA SER A 152 3.56 -17.53 10.51
C SER A 152 2.96 -16.64 9.42
N LEU A 153 2.26 -15.58 9.84
CA LEU A 153 1.76 -14.51 8.98
C LEU A 153 2.85 -13.53 8.57
N TYR A 154 3.96 -13.51 9.32
CA TYR A 154 5.03 -12.54 9.11
C TYR A 154 5.66 -12.68 7.72
N THR A 155 6.10 -13.88 7.34
CA THR A 155 6.77 -14.12 6.05
C THR A 155 5.91 -13.74 4.85
N PRO A 156 4.67 -14.24 4.70
CA PRO A 156 3.85 -13.88 3.54
C PRO A 156 3.46 -12.39 3.54
N LEU A 157 3.17 -11.79 4.69
CA LEU A 157 2.86 -10.37 4.76
C LEU A 157 4.10 -9.48 4.43
N ASN A 158 5.28 -9.88 4.90
CA ASN A 158 6.54 -9.20 4.56
C ASN A 158 6.86 -9.30 3.06
N GLY A 159 6.60 -10.46 2.44
CA GLY A 159 6.70 -10.63 1.00
C GLY A 159 5.74 -9.71 0.24
N PHE A 160 4.51 -9.59 0.72
CA PHE A 160 3.53 -8.66 0.17
C PHE A 160 3.97 -7.18 0.28
N ILE A 161 4.47 -6.76 1.44
CA ILE A 161 5.01 -5.40 1.67
C ILE A 161 6.21 -5.10 0.76
N SER A 162 7.12 -6.07 0.64
CA SER A 162 8.29 -5.95 -0.22
C SER A 162 7.87 -5.69 -1.67
N ALA A 163 6.78 -6.31 -2.10
CA ALA A 163 6.24 -6.16 -3.44
C ALA A 163 5.38 -4.88 -3.64
N LEU A 164 4.79 -4.31 -2.58
CA LEU A 164 4.16 -2.97 -2.62
C LEU A 164 5.18 -1.83 -2.69
N THR A 165 6.41 -2.03 -2.20
CA THR A 165 7.42 -0.97 -2.14
C THR A 165 7.78 -0.41 -3.55
N PRO A 166 8.00 -1.23 -4.58
CA PRO A 166 8.18 -0.78 -5.96
C PRO A 166 7.03 0.05 -6.51
N LEU A 167 5.79 -0.20 -6.09
CA LEU A 167 4.61 0.55 -6.52
C LEU A 167 4.69 2.01 -6.06
N VAL A 168 5.02 2.21 -4.79
CA VAL A 168 5.23 3.56 -4.23
C VAL A 168 6.37 4.26 -4.96
N LYS A 169 7.48 3.56 -5.22
CA LYS A 169 8.62 4.13 -5.95
C LYS A 169 8.24 4.53 -7.38
N PHE A 170 7.49 3.69 -8.09
CA PHE A 170 7.00 4.00 -9.42
C PHE A 170 6.16 5.28 -9.43
N LEU A 171 5.19 5.40 -8.53
CA LEU A 171 4.34 6.58 -8.44
C LEU A 171 5.12 7.84 -8.05
N ALA A 172 6.14 7.72 -7.21
CA ALA A 172 7.04 8.83 -6.89
C ALA A 172 7.85 9.30 -8.11
N VAL A 173 8.32 8.37 -8.96
CA VAL A 173 8.99 8.71 -10.22
C VAL A 173 8.01 9.39 -11.17
N ALA A 174 6.81 8.83 -11.34
CA ALA A 174 5.78 9.38 -12.22
C ALA A 174 5.33 10.80 -11.79
N ASP A 175 5.11 11.03 -10.49
CA ASP A 175 4.82 12.36 -9.91
C ASP A 175 5.93 13.37 -10.27
N ASN A 176 7.19 13.02 -9.99
CA ASN A 176 8.33 13.88 -10.29
C ASN A 176 8.43 14.21 -11.79
N GLU A 177 8.26 13.22 -12.67
CA GLU A 177 8.32 13.43 -14.11
C GLU A 177 7.17 14.30 -14.61
N LEU A 178 5.93 14.02 -14.20
CA LEU A 178 4.77 14.84 -14.55
C LEU A 178 4.91 16.27 -14.02
N ALA A 179 5.45 16.46 -12.82
CA ALA A 179 5.72 17.78 -12.26
C ALA A 179 6.77 18.56 -13.07
N MET A 180 7.78 17.87 -13.60
CA MET A 180 8.74 18.48 -14.53
C MET A 180 8.10 18.83 -15.87
N LEU A 181 7.27 17.93 -16.42
CA LEU A 181 6.55 18.16 -17.67
C LEU A 181 5.58 19.34 -17.57
N ALA A 182 4.86 19.47 -16.46
CA ALA A 182 3.96 20.60 -16.18
C ALA A 182 4.71 21.94 -16.17
N LYS A 183 5.87 22.01 -15.51
CA LYS A 183 6.65 23.24 -15.25
C LYS A 183 7.33 23.90 -16.46
N ASN A 184 7.18 23.39 -17.69
CA ASN A 184 7.57 24.12 -18.91
C ASN A 184 9.09 24.37 -19.09
N ILE A 185 9.93 23.42 -18.65
CA ILE A 185 11.38 23.44 -18.89
C ILE A 185 11.67 22.62 -20.18
N ASP A 186 12.23 23.28 -21.20
CA ASP A 186 12.63 22.86 -22.59
C ASP A 186 13.09 21.39 -22.85
N PRO A 187 13.08 20.81 -24.09
CA PRO A 187 12.14 20.94 -25.20
C PRO A 187 10.98 19.95 -24.97
N LYS A 188 9.84 20.50 -24.52
CA LYS A 188 8.66 19.76 -24.04
C LYS A 188 8.23 18.60 -24.93
N GLU A 189 8.30 18.79 -26.24
CA GLU A 189 7.62 17.88 -27.16
C GLU A 189 8.29 16.51 -27.23
N ILE A 190 9.63 16.46 -27.28
CA ILE A 190 10.35 15.19 -27.30
C ILE A 190 10.15 14.44 -25.98
N ARG A 191 10.20 15.15 -24.85
CA ARG A 191 10.07 14.53 -23.53
C ARG A 191 8.65 14.03 -23.25
N ILE A 192 7.63 14.80 -23.63
CA ILE A 192 6.22 14.38 -23.52
C ILE A 192 5.96 13.17 -24.41
N LYS A 193 6.38 13.21 -25.68
CA LYS A 193 6.26 12.07 -26.61
C LYS A 193 6.91 10.83 -26.02
N LYS A 194 8.08 10.98 -25.43
CA LYS A 194 8.83 9.89 -24.82
C LYS A 194 8.14 9.31 -23.60
N TYR A 195 7.77 10.15 -22.62
CA TYR A 195 7.04 9.74 -21.43
C TYR A 195 5.75 9.00 -21.80
N PHE A 196 4.96 9.60 -22.70
CA PHE A 196 3.74 9.01 -23.23
C PHE A 196 3.98 7.63 -23.86
N ASN A 197 4.97 7.52 -24.77
CA ASN A 197 5.28 6.26 -25.43
C ASN A 197 5.76 5.19 -24.45
N THR A 198 6.53 5.56 -23.42
CA THR A 198 6.96 4.62 -22.37
C THR A 198 5.77 4.09 -21.58
N CYS A 199 4.90 4.97 -21.08
CA CYS A 199 3.69 4.56 -20.35
C CYS A 199 2.77 3.72 -21.23
N LYS A 200 2.53 4.13 -22.48
CA LYS A 200 1.67 3.44 -23.45
C LYS A 200 2.24 2.10 -23.95
N LYS A 201 3.56 1.95 -23.98
CA LYS A 201 4.20 0.65 -24.29
C LYS A 201 3.98 -0.35 -23.17
N LYS A 202 3.97 0.10 -21.91
CA LYS A 202 3.84 -0.76 -20.72
C LYS A 202 2.38 -0.96 -20.27
N SER A 203 1.48 -0.04 -20.62
CA SER A 203 0.07 0.00 -20.18
C SER A 203 -0.66 -1.33 -20.27
N LYS A 204 -0.79 -1.93 -21.46
CA LYS A 204 -1.53 -3.19 -21.68
C LYS A 204 -1.06 -4.30 -20.75
N PHE A 205 0.26 -4.42 -20.63
CA PHE A 205 0.87 -5.44 -19.81
C PHE A 205 0.62 -5.17 -18.31
N MET A 206 0.77 -3.92 -17.88
CA MET A 206 0.51 -3.51 -16.50
C MET A 206 -0.96 -3.68 -16.11
N ILE A 207 -1.89 -3.33 -17.00
CA ILE A 207 -3.33 -3.51 -16.82
C ILE A 207 -3.65 -5.00 -16.62
N VAL A 208 -3.09 -5.89 -17.45
CA VAL A 208 -3.28 -7.34 -17.30
C VAL A 208 -2.78 -7.85 -15.95
N ASN A 209 -1.61 -7.41 -15.50
CA ASN A 209 -1.08 -7.82 -14.19
C ASN A 209 -1.89 -7.27 -13.02
N CYS A 210 -2.30 -6.01 -13.06
CA CYS A 210 -3.15 -5.43 -12.02
C CYS A 210 -4.49 -6.16 -11.95
N ARG A 211 -5.12 -6.44 -13.10
CA ARG A 211 -6.38 -7.20 -13.16
C ARG A 211 -6.22 -8.63 -12.64
N LYS A 212 -5.13 -9.30 -12.99
CA LYS A 212 -4.80 -10.62 -12.43
C LYS A 212 -4.67 -10.53 -10.92
N TYR A 213 -3.89 -9.57 -10.43
CA TYR A 213 -3.69 -9.34 -9.00
C TYR A 213 -5.00 -9.10 -8.26
N ILE A 214 -5.83 -8.17 -8.75
CA ILE A 214 -7.16 -7.88 -8.20
C ILE A 214 -8.05 -9.13 -8.24
N GLY A 215 -7.90 -9.99 -9.26
CA GLY A 215 -8.53 -11.31 -9.32
C GLY A 215 -8.16 -12.20 -8.14
N GLU A 216 -6.86 -12.32 -7.82
CA GLU A 216 -6.38 -13.08 -6.67
C GLU A 216 -6.85 -12.45 -5.34
N MET A 217 -6.92 -11.12 -5.27
CA MET A 217 -7.49 -10.44 -4.10
C MET A 217 -8.96 -10.81 -3.83
N LYS A 218 -9.74 -11.15 -4.87
CA LYS A 218 -11.12 -11.62 -4.68
C LYS A 218 -11.19 -12.97 -3.98
N ILE A 219 -10.18 -13.82 -4.16
CA ILE A 219 -10.10 -15.10 -3.43
C ILE A 219 -9.93 -14.79 -1.93
N CYS A 220 -9.07 -13.84 -1.59
CA CYS A 220 -8.93 -13.35 -0.23
C CYS A 220 -10.22 -12.69 0.30
N ASP A 221 -10.97 -11.93 -0.51
CA ASP A 221 -12.27 -11.37 -0.09
C ASP A 221 -13.23 -12.48 0.38
N VAL A 222 -13.25 -13.63 -0.30
CA VAL A 222 -14.06 -14.79 0.10
C VAL A 222 -13.59 -15.34 1.44
N THR A 223 -12.30 -15.59 1.62
CA THR A 223 -11.74 -16.05 2.90
C THR A 223 -12.05 -15.07 4.02
N ILE A 224 -11.87 -13.77 3.78
CA ILE A 224 -12.10 -12.69 4.74
C ILE A 224 -13.57 -12.62 5.16
N SER A 225 -14.50 -12.84 4.22
CA SER A 225 -15.93 -12.82 4.49
C SER A 225 -16.41 -13.91 5.45
N THR A 226 -15.60 -14.95 5.67
CA THR A 226 -15.91 -16.01 6.66
C THR A 226 -15.68 -15.57 8.10
N PHE A 227 -14.96 -14.47 8.33
CA PHE A 227 -14.69 -13.99 9.68
C PHE A 227 -15.85 -13.18 10.26
N SER A 228 -16.40 -13.60 11.40
CA SER A 228 -17.59 -12.98 12.00
C SER A 228 -17.41 -11.50 12.38
N ASP A 229 -18.47 -10.71 12.28
CA ASP A 229 -18.49 -9.29 12.68
C ASP A 229 -18.65 -9.08 14.19
N GLU A 230 -18.94 -10.14 14.94
CA GLU A 230 -19.32 -10.09 16.37
C GLU A 230 -18.23 -9.52 17.30
N ASN A 231 -16.99 -9.35 16.80
CA ASN A 231 -15.85 -8.79 17.54
C ASN A 231 -15.23 -7.53 16.89
N ASP A 232 -15.89 -6.85 15.94
CA ASP A 232 -15.36 -5.63 15.29
C ASP A 232 -15.45 -4.37 16.17
N ASN A 233 -15.03 -4.47 17.43
CA ASN A 233 -14.83 -3.33 18.33
C ASN A 233 -13.50 -2.60 18.05
N PHE A 234 -12.78 -3.01 17.00
CA PHE A 234 -11.47 -2.52 16.69
C PHE A 234 -11.52 -1.19 15.93
N ASN A 235 -11.19 -0.10 16.62
CA ASN A 235 -11.11 1.23 16.03
C ASN A 235 -9.75 1.43 15.34
N VAL A 236 -9.73 1.32 14.01
CA VAL A 236 -8.54 1.50 13.17
C VAL A 236 -7.99 2.91 13.27
N GLY A 237 -8.84 3.91 13.44
CA GLY A 237 -8.42 5.28 13.68
C GLY A 237 -7.61 5.41 14.97
N LYS A 238 -8.09 4.78 16.04
CA LYS A 238 -7.37 4.69 17.32
C LYS A 238 -6.04 3.95 17.15
N TRP A 239 -6.02 2.82 16.43
CA TRP A 239 -4.80 2.07 16.17
C TRP A 239 -3.79 2.86 15.32
N ILE A 240 -4.22 3.48 14.22
CA ILE A 240 -3.38 4.37 13.38
C ILE A 240 -2.77 5.49 14.23
N HIS A 241 -3.58 6.10 15.10
CA HIS A 241 -3.14 7.13 16.02
C HIS A 241 -2.09 6.61 17.00
N GLU A 242 -2.32 5.45 17.63
CA GLU A 242 -1.36 4.80 18.53
C GLU A 242 -0.05 4.43 17.82
N LYS A 243 -0.13 4.01 16.56
CA LYS A 243 1.05 3.69 15.71
C LYS A 243 1.77 4.92 15.18
N LYS A 244 1.24 6.13 15.38
CA LYS A 244 1.81 7.40 14.88
C LYS A 244 2.05 7.36 13.37
N ILE A 245 1.19 6.66 12.63
CA ILE A 245 1.30 6.55 11.17
C ILE A 245 1.05 7.93 10.56
N LYS A 246 1.92 8.31 9.63
CA LYS A 246 1.92 9.65 9.03
C LYS A 246 0.87 9.72 7.93
N VAL A 247 -0.32 10.23 8.25
CA VAL A 247 -1.42 10.43 7.27
C VAL A 247 -1.24 11.71 6.42
N TYR A 248 -0.12 12.42 6.57
CA TYR A 248 0.07 13.81 6.14
C TYR A 248 -0.17 14.10 4.65
N ASP A 249 -0.21 13.07 3.80
CA ASP A 249 -0.34 13.23 2.35
C ASP A 249 -1.64 12.65 1.78
N MET A 250 -2.50 12.00 2.58
CA MET A 250 -3.74 11.39 2.07
C MET A 250 -4.81 12.44 1.75
N PRO A 251 -5.40 12.43 0.54
CA PRO A 251 -6.55 13.27 0.20
C PRO A 251 -7.74 13.08 1.16
N GLU A 252 -8.35 14.18 1.60
CA GLU A 252 -9.43 14.21 2.59
C GLU A 252 -10.65 13.36 2.18
N ASN A 253 -11.02 13.43 0.89
CA ASN A 253 -12.10 12.65 0.30
C ASN A 253 -11.86 11.13 0.37
N LEU A 254 -10.60 10.70 0.28
CA LEU A 254 -10.24 9.29 0.43
C LEU A 254 -10.30 8.88 1.90
N PHE A 255 -9.78 9.71 2.80
CA PHE A 255 -9.85 9.43 4.23
C PHE A 255 -11.29 9.27 4.70
N GLU A 256 -12.19 10.21 4.36
CA GLU A 256 -13.61 10.14 4.71
C GLU A 256 -14.31 8.91 4.12
N LYS A 257 -14.03 8.59 2.85
CA LYS A 257 -14.62 7.43 2.15
C LYS A 257 -14.32 6.11 2.86
N TYR A 258 -13.11 5.92 3.38
CA TYR A 258 -12.69 4.64 3.95
C TYR A 258 -12.81 4.55 5.47
N TYR A 259 -12.79 5.69 6.18
CA TYR A 259 -12.83 5.71 7.65
C TYR A 259 -14.13 6.24 8.27
N GLY A 260 -15.02 6.82 7.47
CA GLY A 260 -16.29 7.39 7.93
C GLY A 260 -16.11 8.68 8.75
N SER A 261 -17.18 9.47 8.85
CA SER A 261 -17.20 10.73 9.61
C SER A 261 -17.08 10.55 11.13
N THR A 262 -17.22 9.33 11.64
CA THR A 262 -17.21 9.00 13.07
C THR A 262 -15.85 9.10 13.75
N LEU A 263 -14.76 9.25 12.98
CA LEU A 263 -13.43 9.58 13.51
C LEU A 263 -13.29 11.05 13.93
N ALA A 264 -14.23 11.91 13.52
CA ALA A 264 -14.22 13.33 13.82
C ALA A 264 -14.69 13.68 15.24
N GLU A 265 -15.39 12.76 15.93
CA GLU A 265 -16.10 13.13 17.16
C GLU A 265 -15.24 13.05 18.45
N ASN A 266 -14.15 12.27 18.49
CA ASN A 266 -13.40 12.06 19.75
C ASN A 266 -11.85 12.10 19.66
N THR A 267 -11.29 12.50 18.53
CA THR A 267 -9.87 12.84 18.42
C THR A 267 -9.85 14.15 17.66
N ILE A 268 -9.05 15.14 18.08
CA ILE A 268 -8.81 16.38 17.29
C ILE A 268 -8.83 15.99 15.83
N SER A 269 -9.89 16.40 15.13
CA SER A 269 -10.31 15.78 13.89
C SER A 269 -9.08 15.62 13.00
N LEU A 270 -8.72 14.37 12.65
CA LEU A 270 -7.58 14.13 11.75
C LEU A 270 -7.77 14.90 10.43
N ILE A 271 -9.03 15.20 10.10
CA ILE A 271 -9.47 16.10 9.05
C ILE A 271 -9.18 17.58 9.40
N ASP A 272 -9.34 18.07 10.63
CA ASP A 272 -8.88 19.40 11.07
C ASP A 272 -7.35 19.53 11.12
N LEU A 273 -6.65 18.43 11.45
CA LEU A 273 -5.19 18.36 11.37
C LEU A 273 -4.74 18.41 9.91
N ALA A 274 -5.34 17.60 9.05
CA ALA A 274 -5.16 17.64 7.61
C ALA A 274 -5.47 19.04 7.07
N LYS A 275 -6.64 19.63 7.33
CA LYS A 275 -7.04 20.98 6.91
C LYS A 275 -6.07 22.06 7.38
N LYS A 276 -5.59 22.01 8.63
CA LYS A 276 -4.56 22.95 9.13
C LYS A 276 -3.23 22.85 8.40
N PHE A 277 -2.88 21.68 7.84
CA PHE A 277 -1.64 21.48 7.08
C PHE A 277 -1.83 21.64 5.56
N PHE A 278 -3.00 21.30 5.01
CA PHE A 278 -3.37 21.45 3.60
C PHE A 278 -3.55 22.92 3.19
N VAL A 279 -4.04 23.78 4.08
CA VAL A 279 -4.18 25.23 3.81
C VAL A 279 -2.84 25.97 3.92
N GLY A 280 -1.79 25.35 4.46
CA GLY A 280 -0.56 26.04 4.87
C GLY A 280 0.67 25.90 3.95
N LYS A 281 0.72 24.92 3.03
CA LYS A 281 1.92 24.71 2.21
C LYS A 281 1.61 24.44 0.75
N LYS A 282 1.71 25.52 -0.02
CA LYS A 282 2.35 25.57 -1.35
C LYS A 282 3.15 24.30 -1.63
N PHE A 283 2.69 23.52 -2.61
CA PHE A 283 3.26 22.28 -3.14
C PHE A 283 4.62 22.51 -3.85
N GLN A 284 5.51 23.31 -3.27
CA GLN A 284 6.73 23.81 -3.92
C GLN A 284 8.03 23.83 -3.09
N LEU A 285 8.09 23.40 -1.83
CA LEU A 285 9.38 23.48 -1.10
C LEU A 285 9.62 22.33 -0.12
N LYS A 286 10.33 21.30 -0.58
CA LYS A 286 11.44 20.69 0.18
C LYS A 286 12.40 19.84 -0.67
N LEU A 287 12.89 20.43 -1.77
CA LEU A 287 14.18 20.09 -2.41
C LEU A 287 15.34 20.95 -1.86
N ARG A 288 15.14 21.64 -0.71
CA ARG A 288 16.15 22.48 -0.03
C ARG A 288 16.69 21.85 1.26
N LEU A 289 16.94 20.55 1.27
CA LEU A 289 17.67 19.89 2.36
C LEU A 289 18.90 19.12 1.85
N LEU A 290 19.42 19.48 0.68
CA LEU A 290 20.70 18.96 0.14
C LEU A 290 21.64 20.06 -0.37
N GLU A 291 21.41 21.33 -0.03
CA GLU A 291 22.34 22.42 -0.39
C GLU A 291 22.80 23.30 0.79
N ASP A 292 22.35 23.01 2.01
CA ASP A 292 22.83 23.72 3.21
C ASP A 292 23.10 22.71 4.33
N GLU A 293 24.21 21.97 4.20
CA GLU A 293 25.07 21.53 5.31
C GLU A 293 26.37 20.95 4.72
N SER A 294 27.37 21.84 4.61
CA SER A 294 28.82 21.64 4.42
C SER A 294 29.37 20.94 3.18
#